data_AF-A0A9N9K695-F1
#
_entry.id   AF-A0A9N9K695-F1
#
_cell.length_a   1.000
_cell.length_b   1.000
_cell.length_c   1.000
_cell.angle_alpha   90.00
_cell.angle_beta   90.00
_cell.angle_gamma   90.00
#
_symmetry.space_group_name_H-M   'P 1'
#
loop_
_entity.id
_entity.type
_entity.pdbx_description
1 polymer ?
#
loop_
_entity_poly.entity_id
_entity_poly.type
_entity_poly.pdbx_seq_one_letter_code
_entity_poly.pdbx_strand_id
1 'polypeptide(L)'
;AKYRRYLIQNRLDAYEFAQINQIPPNPVNIKEAIDYCASAWNEVDETIRNCWYKTEILPVELDNNDLPLEDYDEYYNDQLDVHYLIEQLSINANNILSASEYIKIDNELPTTEIPLNQEIIAALQEDNENDESEPPIQISLKTAIESLENIRLFVANPPENLCIENEDSKVINSFKKRISSLIVQQKKQTSLDLFFNNE
;
A
#
# COMPACT_ATOMS: atom_id res chain seq x y z
N ALA A 1 -9.89 -8.57 -17.87
CA ALA A 1 -9.00 -9.01 -16.77
C ALA A 1 -9.84 -9.53 -15.61
N LYS A 2 -9.41 -10.60 -14.92
CA LYS A 2 -10.22 -11.33 -13.92
C LYS A 2 -10.59 -10.49 -12.69
N TYR A 3 -9.69 -9.64 -12.20
CA TYR A 3 -9.97 -8.70 -11.09
C TYR A 3 -11.19 -7.80 -11.37
N ARG A 4 -11.40 -7.39 -12.65
CA ARG A 4 -12.58 -6.59 -13.03
C ARG A 4 -13.88 -7.38 -12.86
N ARG A 5 -13.86 -8.69 -13.08
CA ARG A 5 -15.04 -9.54 -12.88
C ARG A 5 -15.40 -9.63 -11.40
N TYR A 6 -14.42 -9.85 -10.51
CA TYR A 6 -14.68 -9.87 -9.06
C TYR A 6 -15.22 -8.55 -8.55
N LEU A 7 -14.67 -7.42 -9.03
CA LEU A 7 -15.18 -6.10 -8.68
C LEU A 7 -16.64 -5.93 -9.11
N ILE A 8 -16.97 -6.27 -10.38
CA ILE A 8 -18.34 -6.15 -10.91
C ILE A 8 -19.30 -7.04 -10.13
N GLN A 9 -18.90 -8.28 -9.82
CA GLN A 9 -19.71 -9.22 -9.04
C GLN A 9 -20.00 -8.66 -7.64
N ASN A 10 -18.96 -8.20 -6.91
CA ASN A 10 -19.14 -7.60 -5.61
C ASN A 10 -20.05 -6.36 -5.66
N ARG A 11 -19.92 -5.53 -6.70
CA ARG A 11 -20.80 -4.37 -6.89
C ARG A 11 -22.24 -4.79 -7.09
N LEU A 12 -22.50 -5.79 -7.93
CA LEU A 12 -23.85 -6.33 -8.15
C LEU A 12 -24.47 -6.82 -6.84
N ASP A 13 -23.74 -7.63 -6.07
CA ASP A 13 -24.20 -8.15 -4.78
C ASP A 13 -24.51 -7.01 -3.79
N ALA A 14 -23.66 -5.98 -3.75
CA ALA A 14 -23.86 -4.80 -2.91
C ALA A 14 -25.09 -3.98 -3.33
N TYR A 15 -25.37 -3.86 -4.64
CA TYR A 15 -26.55 -3.17 -5.16
C TYR A 15 -27.83 -3.96 -4.90
N GLU A 16 -27.83 -5.29 -5.07
CA GLU A 16 -28.96 -6.14 -4.75
C GLU A 16 -29.29 -6.07 -3.25
N PHE A 17 -28.27 -6.15 -2.39
CA PHE A 17 -28.42 -5.98 -0.95
C PHE A 17 -28.96 -4.59 -0.58
N ALA A 18 -28.44 -3.53 -1.21
CA ALA A 18 -28.91 -2.16 -1.03
C ALA A 18 -30.38 -1.99 -1.44
N GLN A 19 -30.78 -2.61 -2.54
CA GLN A 19 -32.15 -2.57 -3.05
C GLN A 19 -33.13 -3.28 -2.10
N ILE A 20 -32.74 -4.43 -1.54
CA ILE A 20 -33.55 -5.18 -0.58
C ILE A 20 -33.70 -4.40 0.74
N ASN A 21 -32.63 -3.76 1.22
CA ASN A 21 -32.59 -3.16 2.55
C ASN A 21 -32.86 -1.63 2.56
N GLN A 22 -33.00 -0.98 1.40
CA GLN A 22 -33.12 0.48 1.26
C GLN A 22 -31.98 1.27 1.91
N ILE A 23 -30.77 0.71 1.89
CA ILE A 23 -29.54 1.32 2.44
C ILE A 23 -28.60 1.60 1.26
N PRO A 24 -27.83 2.70 1.24
CA PRO A 24 -26.83 2.91 0.20
C PRO A 24 -25.83 1.74 0.15
N PRO A 25 -25.42 1.30 -1.05
CA PRO A 25 -24.50 0.19 -1.19
C PRO A 25 -23.15 0.55 -0.57
N ASN A 26 -22.58 -0.38 0.20
CA ASN A 26 -21.30 -0.13 0.85
C ASN A 26 -20.21 0.16 -0.20
N PRO A 27 -19.36 1.17 0.02
CA PRO A 27 -18.28 1.49 -0.88
C PRO A 27 -17.16 0.45 -0.83
N VAL A 28 -16.40 0.30 -1.93
CA VAL A 28 -15.25 -0.61 -1.98
C VAL A 28 -14.05 0.04 -1.29
N ASN A 29 -13.42 -0.67 -0.36
CA ASN A 29 -12.21 -0.21 0.33
C ASN A 29 -10.93 -0.77 -0.31
N ILE A 30 -9.77 -0.18 0.02
CA ILE A 30 -8.48 -0.60 -0.56
C ILE A 30 -8.14 -2.06 -0.20
N LYS A 31 -8.53 -2.53 0.98
CA LYS A 31 -8.30 -3.94 1.36
C LYS A 31 -9.04 -4.89 0.42
N GLU A 32 -10.32 -4.62 0.15
CA GLU A 32 -11.13 -5.42 -0.78
C GLU A 32 -10.55 -5.41 -2.19
N ALA A 33 -10.04 -4.27 -2.66
CA ALA A 33 -9.36 -4.20 -3.95
C ALA A 33 -8.07 -5.04 -4.00
N ILE A 34 -7.27 -5.01 -2.92
CA ILE A 34 -6.09 -5.89 -2.79
C ILE A 34 -6.51 -7.36 -2.82
N ASP A 35 -7.56 -7.72 -2.10
CA ASP A 35 -8.08 -9.08 -2.06
C ASP A 35 -8.54 -9.53 -3.47
N TYR A 36 -9.23 -8.69 -4.25
CA TYR A 36 -9.61 -9.00 -5.63
C TYR A 36 -8.41 -9.21 -6.55
N CYS A 37 -7.37 -8.39 -6.39
CA CYS A 37 -6.13 -8.55 -7.14
C CYS A 37 -5.42 -9.84 -6.78
N ALA A 38 -5.36 -10.18 -5.49
CA ALA A 38 -4.74 -11.42 -5.01
C ALA A 38 -5.51 -12.66 -5.51
N SER A 39 -6.83 -12.68 -5.37
CA SER A 39 -7.67 -13.75 -5.91
C SER A 39 -7.52 -13.89 -7.42
N ALA A 40 -7.49 -12.77 -8.14
CA ALA A 40 -7.25 -12.80 -9.58
C ALA A 40 -5.89 -13.38 -9.94
N TRP A 41 -4.84 -13.05 -9.18
CA TRP A 41 -3.47 -13.55 -9.36
C TRP A 41 -3.34 -15.05 -9.15
N ASN A 42 -4.00 -15.60 -8.12
CA ASN A 42 -3.98 -17.04 -7.85
C ASN A 42 -4.54 -17.87 -9.03
N GLU A 43 -5.39 -17.28 -9.87
CA GLU A 43 -5.94 -17.96 -11.04
C GLU A 43 -5.23 -17.64 -12.36
N VAL A 44 -4.09 -16.92 -12.34
CA VAL A 44 -3.29 -16.60 -13.55
C VAL A 44 -2.32 -17.73 -13.89
N ASP A 45 -2.18 -18.74 -13.03
CA ASP A 45 -1.27 -19.88 -13.20
C ASP A 45 -1.35 -20.53 -14.59
N GLU A 46 -2.57 -20.84 -15.05
CA GLU A 46 -2.81 -21.39 -16.39
C GLU A 46 -2.34 -20.44 -17.51
N THR A 47 -2.47 -19.12 -17.34
CA THR A 47 -2.02 -18.15 -18.34
C THR A 47 -0.51 -18.07 -18.39
N ILE A 48 0.16 -18.12 -17.23
CA ILE A 48 1.62 -18.09 -17.12
C ILE A 48 2.21 -19.36 -17.75
N ARG A 49 1.70 -20.53 -17.37
CA ARG A 49 2.09 -21.82 -17.97
C ARG A 49 1.92 -21.81 -19.48
N ASN A 50 0.77 -21.38 -19.98
CA ASN A 50 0.52 -21.28 -21.42
C ASN A 50 1.44 -20.26 -22.12
N CYS A 51 1.78 -19.15 -21.46
CA CYS A 51 2.77 -18.21 -21.98
C CYS A 51 4.15 -18.85 -22.08
N TRP A 52 4.60 -19.53 -21.02
CA TRP A 52 5.90 -20.21 -20.98
C TRP A 52 6.01 -21.35 -22.00
N TYR A 53 4.93 -22.11 -22.22
CA TYR A 53 4.83 -23.10 -23.30
C TYR A 53 4.93 -22.45 -24.68
N LYS A 54 4.18 -21.36 -24.92
CA LYS A 54 4.21 -20.66 -26.21
C LYS A 54 5.55 -20.02 -26.53
N THR A 55 6.28 -19.59 -25.53
CA THR A 55 7.63 -19.04 -25.68
C THR A 55 8.72 -20.12 -25.70
N GLU A 56 8.34 -21.40 -25.62
CA GLU A 56 9.25 -22.56 -25.54
C GLU A 56 10.28 -22.44 -24.39
N ILE A 57 9.93 -21.68 -23.35
CA ILE A 57 10.77 -21.54 -22.14
C ILE A 57 10.64 -22.80 -21.27
N LEU A 58 9.43 -23.36 -21.20
CA LEU A 58 9.21 -24.69 -20.64
C LEU A 58 9.40 -25.75 -21.74
N PRO A 59 10.08 -26.88 -21.46
CA PRO A 59 10.10 -28.02 -22.35
C PRO A 59 8.66 -28.48 -22.61
N VAL A 60 8.33 -28.78 -23.88
CA VAL A 60 7.04 -29.37 -24.21
C VAL A 60 7.00 -30.78 -23.63
N GLU A 61 6.40 -30.95 -22.46
CA GLU A 61 6.16 -32.26 -21.90
C GLU A 61 5.33 -33.08 -22.89
N LEU A 62 5.87 -34.25 -23.24
CA LEU A 62 5.19 -35.27 -24.03
C LEU A 62 3.88 -35.66 -23.31
N ASP A 63 2.75 -35.34 -23.94
CA ASP A 63 1.41 -35.92 -23.76
C ASP A 63 1.12 -36.51 -22.36
N ASN A 64 0.70 -35.63 -21.44
CA ASN A 64 0.25 -35.93 -20.09
C ASN A 64 -1.09 -36.69 -20.08
N ASN A 65 -1.07 -37.99 -20.44
CA ASN A 65 -2.21 -38.88 -20.21
C ASN A 65 -1.97 -40.00 -19.19
N ASP A 66 -0.79 -40.12 -18.56
CA ASP A 66 -0.49 -41.31 -17.73
C ASP A 66 0.32 -41.06 -16.43
N LEU A 67 0.31 -39.85 -15.84
CA LEU A 67 0.96 -39.64 -14.54
C LEU A 67 -0.05 -39.34 -13.42
N PRO A 68 -0.18 -40.21 -12.40
CA PRO A 68 -1.03 -39.95 -11.25
C PRO A 68 -0.52 -38.74 -10.47
N LEU A 69 -1.46 -37.90 -10.06
CA LEU A 69 -1.30 -36.82 -9.09
C LEU A 69 -0.89 -37.39 -7.72
N GLU A 70 0.39 -37.65 -7.48
CA GLU A 70 0.91 -37.90 -6.12
C GLU A 70 2.24 -37.14 -5.89
N ASP A 71 2.19 -36.24 -4.90
CA ASP A 71 3.29 -35.61 -4.17
C ASP A 71 4.45 -34.96 -4.96
N TYR A 72 4.28 -33.67 -5.28
CA TYR A 72 5.41 -32.76 -5.47
C TYR A 72 6.04 -32.44 -4.10
N ASP A 73 6.94 -33.29 -3.65
CA ASP A 73 7.80 -33.04 -2.48
C ASP A 73 9.29 -33.10 -2.88
N GLU A 74 9.68 -32.39 -3.96
CA GLU A 74 11.07 -32.29 -4.40
C GLU A 74 11.57 -30.83 -4.43
N TYR A 75 11.46 -30.16 -3.28
CA TYR A 75 12.01 -28.82 -3.00
C TYR A 75 13.56 -28.74 -2.97
N TYR A 76 14.29 -29.75 -3.48
CA TYR A 76 15.74 -29.85 -3.28
C TYR A 76 16.62 -29.92 -4.55
N ASN A 77 16.07 -29.79 -5.76
CA ASN A 77 16.87 -29.89 -7.00
C ASN A 77 16.97 -28.61 -7.86
N ASP A 78 16.19 -27.55 -7.59
CA ASP A 78 16.17 -26.33 -8.43
C ASP A 78 17.52 -25.61 -8.54
N GLN A 79 18.36 -25.66 -7.50
CA GLN A 79 19.61 -24.90 -7.47
C GLN A 79 20.72 -25.54 -8.33
N LEU A 80 20.67 -26.87 -8.50
CA LEU A 80 21.58 -27.60 -9.39
C LEU A 80 21.17 -27.39 -10.86
N ASP A 81 19.86 -27.29 -11.09
CA ASP A 81 19.28 -27.19 -12.43
C ASP A 81 19.45 -25.80 -13.04
N VAL A 82 19.27 -24.72 -12.27
CA VAL A 82 19.51 -23.35 -12.77
C VAL A 82 20.96 -23.16 -13.19
N HIS A 83 21.93 -23.70 -12.45
CA HIS A 83 23.34 -23.53 -12.81
C HIS A 83 23.69 -24.30 -14.09
N TYR A 84 23.16 -25.51 -14.24
CA TYR A 84 23.30 -26.33 -15.44
C TYR A 84 22.63 -25.69 -16.66
N LEU A 85 21.42 -25.13 -16.50
CA LEU A 85 20.70 -24.42 -17.55
C LEU A 85 21.40 -23.11 -17.95
N ILE A 86 21.98 -22.37 -17.00
CA ILE A 86 22.82 -21.18 -17.30
C ILE A 86 24.06 -21.59 -18.10
N GLU A 87 24.69 -22.70 -17.74
CA GLU A 87 25.88 -23.22 -18.43
C GLU A 87 25.55 -23.72 -19.85
N GLN A 88 24.39 -24.37 -20.04
CA GLN A 88 23.87 -24.72 -21.38
C GLN A 88 23.47 -23.49 -22.20
N LEU A 89 22.90 -22.47 -21.56
CA LEU A 89 22.47 -21.25 -22.23
C LEU A 89 23.65 -20.45 -22.76
N SER A 90 24.89 -20.68 -22.25
CA SER A 90 26.18 -20.12 -22.70
C SER A 90 26.03 -19.14 -23.84
N ILE A 91 25.43 -18.01 -23.46
CA ILE A 91 25.13 -16.89 -24.33
C ILE A 91 26.49 -16.46 -24.80
N ASN A 92 26.77 -16.66 -26.10
CA ASN A 92 28.02 -16.32 -26.80
C ASN A 92 29.00 -15.62 -25.86
N ALA A 93 30.05 -16.31 -25.38
CA ALA A 93 30.98 -15.81 -24.34
C ALA A 93 31.56 -14.40 -24.63
N ASN A 94 31.34 -13.88 -25.82
CA ASN A 94 31.61 -12.51 -26.27
C ASN A 94 30.59 -11.45 -25.79
N ASN A 95 29.45 -11.83 -25.19
CA ASN A 95 28.37 -10.94 -24.75
C ASN A 95 28.17 -10.93 -23.22
N ILE A 96 29.06 -11.56 -22.46
CA ILE A 96 29.00 -11.55 -21.00
C ILE A 96 29.66 -10.26 -20.52
N LEU A 97 28.85 -9.31 -20.04
CA LEU A 97 29.36 -8.10 -19.41
C LEU A 97 30.18 -8.49 -18.17
N SER A 98 31.37 -7.90 -18.04
CA SER A 98 32.12 -7.98 -16.78
C SER A 98 31.33 -7.31 -15.65
N ALA A 99 31.59 -7.71 -14.39
CA ALA A 99 30.98 -7.05 -13.23
C ALA A 99 31.23 -5.53 -13.23
N SER A 100 32.39 -5.09 -13.70
CA SER A 100 32.74 -3.68 -13.87
C SER A 100 31.96 -2.97 -14.97
N GLU A 101 31.64 -3.65 -16.07
CA GLU A 101 30.78 -3.09 -17.12
C GLU A 101 29.33 -3.03 -16.63
N TYR A 102 28.83 -4.08 -15.97
CA TYR A 102 27.48 -4.12 -15.42
C TYR A 102 27.20 -2.93 -14.49
N ILE A 103 28.13 -2.61 -13.60
CA ILE A 103 28.03 -1.46 -12.69
C ILE A 103 27.93 -0.12 -13.44
N LYS A 104 28.43 -0.05 -14.67
CA LYS A 104 28.54 1.18 -15.46
C LYS A 104 27.49 1.35 -16.55
N ILE A 105 26.60 0.36 -16.74
CA ILE A 105 25.55 0.40 -17.79
C ILE A 105 24.72 1.69 -17.70
N ASP A 106 24.36 2.11 -16.49
CA ASP A 106 23.51 3.28 -16.27
C ASP A 106 24.21 4.62 -16.55
N ASN A 107 25.54 4.64 -16.63
CA ASN A 107 26.30 5.86 -16.92
C ASN A 107 26.23 6.28 -18.40
N GLU A 108 25.88 5.35 -19.31
CA GLU A 108 25.78 5.60 -20.75
C GLU A 108 24.38 6.06 -21.17
N LEU A 109 23.38 5.91 -20.31
CA LEU A 109 22.05 6.43 -20.54
C LEU A 109 22.03 7.93 -20.18
N PRO A 110 21.52 8.83 -21.04
CA PRO A 110 21.27 10.20 -20.67
C PRO A 110 20.17 10.22 -19.62
N THR A 111 20.55 10.04 -18.37
CA THR A 111 19.66 10.22 -17.23
C THR A 111 19.42 11.72 -17.10
N THR A 112 18.14 12.10 -16.94
CA THR A 112 17.75 13.47 -16.60
C THR A 112 18.64 13.92 -15.45
N GLU A 113 19.38 15.02 -15.63
CA GLU A 113 20.29 15.55 -14.61
C GLU A 113 19.55 15.57 -13.26
N ILE A 114 20.15 14.95 -12.25
CA ILE A 114 19.57 14.96 -10.90
C ILE A 114 19.54 16.44 -10.49
N PRO A 115 18.35 17.02 -10.23
CA PRO A 115 18.24 18.43 -9.92
C PRO A 115 19.05 18.74 -8.67
N LEU A 116 19.75 19.86 -8.71
CA LEU A 116 20.61 20.25 -7.59
C LEU A 116 19.73 20.63 -6.40
N ASN A 117 20.20 20.41 -5.17
CA ASN A 117 19.42 20.72 -3.96
C ASN A 117 18.85 22.16 -3.96
N GLN A 118 19.55 23.10 -4.61
CA GLN A 118 19.10 24.49 -4.74
C GLN A 118 17.88 24.65 -5.66
N GLU A 119 17.80 23.91 -6.76
CA GLU A 119 16.64 23.91 -7.66
C GLU A 119 15.43 23.26 -6.99
N ILE A 120 15.65 22.20 -6.20
CA ILE A 120 14.60 21.55 -5.40
C ILE A 120 14.01 22.53 -4.37
N ILE A 121 14.87 23.32 -3.70
CA ILE A 121 14.42 24.31 -2.73
C ILE A 121 13.68 25.47 -3.42
N ALA A 122 14.17 25.94 -4.56
CA ALA A 122 13.55 27.03 -5.31
C ALA A 122 12.15 26.67 -5.81
N ALA A 123 11.96 25.45 -6.33
CA ALA A 123 10.66 24.95 -6.78
C ALA A 123 9.60 24.87 -5.66
N LEU A 124 10.02 24.82 -4.39
CA LEU A 124 9.11 24.84 -3.24
C LEU A 124 8.79 26.25 -2.73
N GLN A 125 9.50 27.28 -3.21
CA GLN A 125 9.36 28.66 -2.74
C GLN A 125 8.52 29.54 -3.67
N GLU A 126 8.23 29.11 -4.91
CA GLU A 126 7.53 29.93 -5.91
C GLU A 126 6.02 30.16 -5.61
N ASP A 127 5.43 29.51 -4.59
CA ASP A 127 4.00 29.65 -4.26
C ASP A 127 3.69 30.51 -3.01
N ASN A 128 4.68 31.15 -2.38
CA ASN A 128 4.42 32.05 -1.24
C ASN A 128 4.68 33.52 -1.60
N GLU A 129 3.82 34.07 -2.46
CA GLU A 129 3.61 35.51 -2.47
C GLU A 129 2.94 35.92 -1.14
N ASN A 130 3.77 36.46 -0.24
CA ASN A 130 3.46 37.53 0.70
C ASN A 130 2.12 37.46 1.45
N ASP A 131 2.13 36.82 2.62
CA ASP A 131 1.35 37.28 3.76
C ASP A 131 2.21 37.09 5.02
N GLU A 132 2.72 38.19 5.59
CA GLU A 132 3.35 38.24 6.91
C GLU A 132 2.29 38.03 8.00
N SER A 133 1.67 36.86 8.02
CA SER A 133 0.93 36.36 9.16
C SER A 133 1.76 35.24 9.76
N GLU A 134 2.23 35.42 10.99
CA GLU A 134 2.82 34.32 11.76
C GLU A 134 1.90 33.10 11.62
N PRO A 135 2.40 31.95 11.12
CA PRO A 135 1.53 30.80 10.90
C PRO A 135 0.90 30.42 12.25
N PRO A 136 -0.43 30.21 12.31
CA PRO A 136 -1.09 29.86 13.56
C PRO A 136 -0.43 28.59 14.11
N ILE A 137 -0.02 28.64 15.38
CA ILE A 137 0.62 27.51 16.06
C ILE A 137 -0.36 26.33 16.06
N GLN A 138 -0.16 25.40 15.13
CA GLN A 138 -1.02 24.23 14.98
C GLN A 138 -0.43 23.07 15.78
N ILE A 139 -1.05 22.77 16.93
CA ILE A 139 -0.63 21.65 17.79
C ILE A 139 -1.14 20.33 17.18
N SER A 140 -0.27 19.31 17.12
CA SER A 140 -0.67 17.99 16.64
C SER A 140 -1.74 17.35 17.54
N LEU A 141 -2.63 16.52 16.97
CA LEU A 141 -3.66 15.81 17.75
C LEU A 141 -3.06 14.90 18.83
N LYS A 142 -1.87 14.34 18.58
CA LYS A 142 -1.13 13.52 19.55
C LYS A 142 -0.70 14.37 20.74
N THR A 143 -0.05 15.50 20.48
CA THR A 143 0.40 16.46 21.50
C THR A 143 -0.78 17.01 22.31
N ALA A 144 -1.93 17.24 21.67
CA ALA A 144 -3.15 17.67 22.35
C ALA A 144 -3.68 16.62 23.35
N ILE A 145 -3.65 15.32 23.01
CA ILE A 145 -4.04 14.25 23.94
C ILE A 145 -3.06 14.14 25.11
N GLU A 146 -1.76 14.19 24.84
CA GLU A 146 -0.72 14.14 25.88
C GLU A 146 -0.87 15.32 26.86
N SER A 147 -1.17 16.51 26.33
CA SER A 147 -1.42 17.70 27.13
C SER A 147 -2.68 17.54 28.01
N LEU A 148 -3.75 16.97 27.47
CA LEU A 148 -4.96 16.68 28.24
C LEU A 148 -4.75 15.62 29.32
N GLU A 149 -3.86 14.65 29.10
CA GLU A 149 -3.47 13.70 30.15
C GLU A 149 -2.73 14.40 31.29
N ASN A 150 -1.81 15.31 30.99
CA ASN A 150 -1.12 16.09 32.01
C ASN A 150 -2.11 16.94 32.82
N ILE A 151 -3.07 17.59 32.15
CA ILE A 151 -4.13 18.36 32.81
C ILE A 151 -5.01 17.44 33.67
N ARG A 152 -5.35 16.24 33.17
CA ARG A 152 -6.13 15.26 33.95
C ARG A 152 -5.39 14.80 35.21
N LEU A 153 -4.08 14.57 35.13
CA LEU A 153 -3.24 14.20 36.26
C LEU A 153 -3.13 15.33 37.30
N PHE A 154 -2.98 16.56 36.82
CA PHE A 154 -2.99 17.75 37.66
C PHE A 154 -4.34 17.93 38.37
N VAL A 155 -5.44 17.71 37.66
CA VAL A 155 -6.80 17.80 38.20
C VAL A 155 -7.09 16.71 39.22
N ALA A 156 -6.51 15.52 39.04
CA ALA A 156 -6.61 14.44 40.01
C ALA A 156 -5.78 14.70 41.28
N ASN A 157 -4.74 15.54 41.19
CA ASN A 157 -3.83 15.86 42.29
C ASN A 157 -3.60 17.38 42.40
N PRO A 158 -4.64 18.17 42.74
CA PRO A 158 -4.51 19.62 42.79
C PRO A 158 -3.62 20.07 43.96
N PRO A 159 -2.92 21.20 43.82
CA PRO A 159 -2.26 21.85 44.95
C PRO A 159 -3.29 22.32 46.00
N GLU A 160 -2.88 22.43 47.27
CA GLU A 160 -3.76 22.70 48.43
C GLU A 160 -4.64 23.95 48.32
N ASN A 161 -4.28 24.90 47.45
CA ASN A 161 -5.00 26.16 47.24
C ASN A 161 -5.91 26.16 46.00
N LEU A 162 -6.03 25.04 45.28
CA LEU A 162 -6.82 24.96 44.05
C LEU A 162 -8.01 24.00 44.26
N CYS A 163 -9.20 24.57 44.42
CA CYS A 163 -10.44 23.80 44.36
C CYS A 163 -10.77 23.50 42.90
N ILE A 164 -10.85 22.21 42.56
CA ILE A 164 -11.29 21.76 41.25
C ILE A 164 -12.65 21.10 41.40
N GLU A 165 -13.61 21.56 40.61
CA GLU A 165 -14.96 21.00 40.65
C GLU A 165 -15.02 19.72 39.82
N ASN A 166 -15.97 18.85 40.17
CA ASN A 166 -16.20 17.61 39.41
C ASN A 166 -16.63 17.92 37.95
N GLU A 167 -17.25 19.07 37.71
CA GLU A 167 -17.59 19.53 36.36
C GLU A 167 -16.35 19.79 35.49
N ASP A 168 -15.26 20.32 36.06
CA ASP A 168 -14.00 20.54 35.32
C ASP A 168 -13.42 19.23 34.81
N SER A 169 -13.43 18.20 35.65
CA SER A 169 -13.02 16.84 35.30
C SER A 169 -13.89 16.25 34.18
N LYS A 170 -15.20 16.51 34.18
CA LYS A 170 -16.11 16.05 33.12
C LYS A 170 -15.80 16.74 31.79
N VAL A 171 -15.55 18.05 31.82
CA VAL A 171 -15.21 18.83 30.62
C VAL A 171 -13.92 18.30 29.98
N ILE A 172 -12.86 18.10 30.75
CA ILE A 172 -11.57 17.56 30.27
C ILE A 172 -11.76 16.17 29.63
N ASN A 173 -12.52 15.30 30.28
CA ASN A 173 -12.81 13.97 29.74
C ASN A 173 -13.67 14.02 28.46
N SER A 174 -14.58 14.99 28.35
CA SER A 174 -15.38 15.19 27.14
C SER A 174 -14.52 15.65 25.96
N PHE A 175 -13.57 16.55 26.19
CA PHE A 175 -12.61 17.01 25.20
C PHE A 175 -11.71 15.87 24.73
N LYS A 176 -11.16 15.09 25.67
CA LYS A 176 -10.36 13.91 25.36
C LYS A 176 -11.13 12.93 24.47
N LYS A 177 -12.39 12.63 24.80
CA LYS A 177 -13.22 11.72 23.98
C LYS A 177 -13.41 12.23 22.56
N ARG A 178 -13.66 13.53 22.37
CA ARG A 178 -13.85 14.14 21.04
C ARG A 178 -12.58 14.06 20.20
N ILE A 179 -11.43 14.39 20.77
CA ILE A 179 -10.14 14.32 20.06
C ILE A 179 -9.79 12.86 19.72
N SER A 180 -9.98 11.92 20.65
CA SER A 180 -9.78 10.49 20.38
C SER A 180 -10.69 9.99 19.27
N SER A 181 -11.96 10.41 19.25
CA SER A 181 -12.91 10.04 18.19
C SER A 181 -12.45 10.57 16.83
N LEU A 182 -11.94 11.80 16.78
CA LEU A 182 -11.43 12.41 15.56
C LEU A 182 -10.16 11.71 15.04
N ILE A 183 -9.24 11.30 15.92
CA ILE A 183 -8.08 10.49 15.55
C ILE A 183 -8.52 9.14 14.96
N VAL A 184 -9.50 8.48 15.59
CA VAL A 184 -10.03 7.22 15.07
C VAL A 184 -10.65 7.42 13.69
N GLN A 185 -11.40 8.49 13.48
CA GLN A 185 -11.99 8.83 12.18
C GLN A 185 -10.92 9.11 11.12
N GLN A 186 -9.87 9.87 11.43
CA GLN A 186 -8.75 10.12 10.51
C GLN A 186 -7.98 8.85 10.14
N LYS A 187 -7.95 7.85 11.03
CA LYS A 187 -7.32 6.56 10.76
C LYS A 187 -8.22 5.58 10.01
N LYS A 188 -9.51 5.90 9.83
CA LYS A 188 -10.38 5.06 9.00
C LYS A 188 -9.93 5.18 7.55
N GLN A 189 -9.76 4.02 6.92
CA GLN A 189 -9.46 3.94 5.50
C GLN A 189 -10.57 4.63 4.70
N THR A 190 -10.19 5.52 3.79
CA THR A 190 -11.11 6.15 2.84
C THR A 190 -11.56 5.14 1.79
N SER A 191 -12.78 5.31 1.28
CA SER A 191 -13.30 4.52 0.17
C SER A 191 -12.55 4.85 -1.13
N LEU A 192 -12.36 3.84 -1.98
CA LEU A 192 -11.83 4.04 -3.34
C LEU A 192 -12.74 4.90 -4.21
N ASP A 193 -14.05 4.93 -3.95
CA ASP A 193 -15.01 5.75 -4.71
C ASP A 193 -14.71 7.26 -4.57
N LEU A 194 -14.16 7.69 -3.43
CA LEU A 194 -13.71 9.08 -3.26
C LEU A 194 -12.51 9.42 -4.14
N PHE A 195 -11.70 8.44 -4.50
CA PHE A 195 -10.54 8.64 -5.37
C PHE A 195 -10.95 8.81 -6.83
N PHE A 196 -11.95 8.04 -7.29
CA PHE A 196 -12.42 8.10 -8.67
C PHE A 196 -13.40 9.26 -8.96
N ASN A 197 -14.00 9.85 -7.93
CA ASN A 197 -14.96 10.95 -8.09
C ASN A 197 -14.34 12.36 -7.99
N ASN A 198 -13.02 12.47 -7.85
CA ASN A 198 -12.29 13.75 -7.76
C ASN A 198 -11.62 14.17 -9.10
N GLU A 199 -12.08 13.65 -10.24
CA GLU A 199 -11.72 14.16 -11.58
C GLU A 199 -12.75 15.17 -12.12
#